data_AF-A0A654CD89-F1
#
_entry.id   AF-A0A654CD89-F1
#
_cell.length_a   1.000
_cell.length_b   1.000
_cell.length_c   1.000
_cell.angle_alpha   90.00
_cell.angle_beta   90.00
_cell.angle_gamma   90.00
#
_symmetry.space_group_name_H-M   'P 1'
#
loop_
_entity.id
_entity.type
_entity.pdbx_description
1 polymer ?
#
loop_
_entity_poly.entity_id
_entity_poly.type
_entity_poly.pdbx_seq_one_letter_code
_entity_poly.pdbx_strand_id
1 'polypeptide(L)'
;MSLARRHREYITSLTAASAPAMESGLAPAAASDVAAGQAPIPAGGISTAAHTINLRMQHDLRRLKDIKSVANRVAVKHTMIGEYRAWCDGLLEAGHSADRGALAPTGADEVLPTIMVWAIDIGDWSRALELAGHVLRHDVALPARYKRDPATLIVEEVAEAAMKVQAGGNAFPLDVLEQVEALVAGVDMHDEVRAKLLKAIGTELARGVDSASADDARRLAMDAIAQLSAAQALHDRVGVKTQIRALEKTLSALPAPTPARPLQELERAVGALQSATDTAGDKPAD
;
A
#
# COMPACT_ATOMS: atom_id res chain seq x y z
N MET A 1 -12.09 16.13 -8.43
CA MET A 1 -10.81 15.55 -8.87
C MET A 1 -10.55 14.32 -8.01
N SER A 2 -10.42 13.14 -8.62
CA SER A 2 -10.34 11.85 -7.90
C SER A 2 -9.12 11.78 -6.97
N LEU A 3 -9.29 11.19 -5.78
CA LEU A 3 -8.23 10.90 -4.81
C LEU A 3 -7.08 10.08 -5.44
N ALA A 4 -7.40 9.21 -6.39
CA ALA A 4 -6.42 8.45 -7.16
C ALA A 4 -5.47 9.34 -7.99
N ARG A 5 -5.93 10.52 -8.43
CA ARG A 5 -5.09 11.48 -9.16
C ARG A 5 -4.18 12.26 -8.22
N ARG A 6 -4.68 12.67 -7.04
CA ARG A 6 -3.88 13.34 -6.01
C ARG A 6 -2.81 12.43 -5.42
N HIS A 7 -3.11 11.15 -5.24
CA HIS A 7 -2.14 10.16 -4.75
C HIS A 7 -1.07 9.84 -5.79
N ARG A 8 -1.46 9.75 -7.08
CA ARG A 8 -0.50 9.63 -8.19
C ARG A 8 0.41 10.87 -8.32
N GLU A 9 -0.15 12.05 -8.13
CA GLU A 9 0.59 13.32 -8.12
C GLU A 9 1.52 13.43 -6.90
N TYR A 10 1.12 12.91 -5.73
CA TYR A 10 1.95 12.84 -4.52
C TYR A 10 3.14 11.87 -4.64
N ILE A 11 2.93 10.69 -5.25
CA ILE A 11 4.03 9.75 -5.53
C ILE A 11 5.00 10.30 -6.59
N THR A 12 4.47 11.04 -7.57
CA THR A 12 5.29 11.68 -8.62
C THR A 12 6.10 12.87 -8.08
N SER A 13 5.60 13.58 -7.06
CA SER A 13 6.35 14.70 -6.44
C SER A 13 7.48 14.24 -5.51
N LEU A 14 7.34 13.08 -4.86
CA LEU A 14 8.41 12.49 -4.03
C LEU A 14 9.61 11.99 -4.87
N THR A 15 9.39 11.59 -6.12
CA THR A 15 10.44 11.13 -7.04
C THR A 15 11.16 12.28 -7.75
N ALA A 16 10.53 13.44 -7.92
CA ALA A 16 11.15 14.62 -8.53
C ALA A 16 12.06 15.42 -7.56
N ALA A 17 11.96 15.21 -6.24
CA ALA A 17 12.71 15.95 -5.23
C ALA A 17 14.14 15.40 -4.96
N SER A 18 14.53 14.30 -5.61
CA SER A 18 15.88 13.71 -5.47
C SER A 18 16.61 13.71 -6.81
N ALA A 19 17.03 14.89 -7.25
CA ALA A 19 17.99 15.02 -8.35
C ALA A 19 19.00 16.12 -8.01
N PRO A 20 20.28 15.80 -7.78
CA PRO A 20 21.35 16.76 -7.95
C PRO A 20 21.88 16.68 -9.39
N ALA A 21 21.94 17.84 -10.03
CA ALA A 21 22.69 18.08 -11.26
C ALA A 21 24.12 18.56 -10.92
N MET A 22 25.01 18.43 -11.93
CA MET A 22 26.34 19.03 -12.10
C MET A 22 27.53 18.25 -11.52
N GLU A 23 28.74 18.25 -12.10
CA GLU A 23 29.29 18.44 -13.45
C GLU A 23 30.81 18.11 -13.31
N SER A 24 31.39 17.67 -14.42
CA SER A 24 32.79 17.32 -14.73
C SER A 24 33.94 18.10 -14.06
N GLY A 25 35.06 17.41 -13.80
CA GLY A 25 36.40 18.03 -13.86
C GLY A 25 37.54 17.42 -13.04
N LEU A 26 38.56 16.95 -13.77
CA LEU A 26 40.01 16.98 -13.44
C LEU A 26 40.67 15.83 -12.65
N ALA A 27 41.57 15.12 -13.35
CA ALA A 27 42.70 14.34 -12.81
C ALA A 27 43.91 15.28 -12.55
N PRO A 28 44.93 14.90 -11.73
CA PRO A 28 45.97 13.98 -12.23
C PRO A 28 46.60 13.02 -11.17
N ALA A 29 47.51 12.20 -11.70
CA ALA A 29 48.23 11.04 -11.16
C ALA A 29 49.14 11.24 -9.93
N ALA A 30 49.38 10.15 -9.19
CA ALA A 30 50.73 9.62 -8.87
C ALA A 30 50.65 8.25 -8.14
N ALA A 31 51.64 7.42 -8.42
CA ALA A 31 51.73 6.00 -8.12
C ALA A 31 52.14 5.65 -6.68
N SER A 32 51.80 4.43 -6.24
CA SER A 32 52.72 3.56 -5.50
C SER A 32 52.19 2.12 -5.47
N ASP A 33 52.95 1.23 -6.09
CA ASP A 33 52.85 -0.22 -6.02
C ASP A 33 53.06 -0.73 -4.58
N VAL A 34 52.13 -1.55 -4.10
CA VAL A 34 52.48 -2.69 -3.22
C VAL A 34 51.56 -3.85 -3.58
N ALA A 35 52.17 -4.88 -4.16
CA ALA A 35 51.56 -6.17 -4.44
C ALA A 35 51.20 -6.88 -3.12
N ALA A 36 49.90 -7.15 -2.94
CA ALA A 36 49.41 -8.23 -2.10
C ALA A 36 48.34 -8.97 -2.92
N GLY A 37 48.59 -10.25 -3.20
CA GLY A 37 47.89 -11.01 -4.23
C GLY A 37 46.36 -10.96 -4.12
N GLN A 38 45.71 -10.43 -5.15
CA GLN A 38 44.31 -10.72 -5.42
C GLN A 38 44.19 -12.21 -5.79
N ALA A 39 43.75 -13.01 -4.83
CA ALA A 39 43.04 -14.24 -5.14
C ALA A 39 41.81 -13.90 -6.01
N PRO A 40 41.41 -14.76 -6.96
CA PRO A 40 40.23 -14.50 -7.79
C PRO A 40 39.02 -14.32 -6.87
N ILE A 41 38.32 -13.18 -6.96
CA ILE A 41 37.03 -13.01 -6.30
C ILE A 41 36.10 -14.08 -6.92
N PRO A 42 35.64 -15.09 -6.16
CA PRO A 42 34.78 -16.10 -6.72
C PRO A 42 33.42 -15.45 -7.00
N ALA A 43 32.84 -15.76 -8.17
CA ALA A 43 31.47 -15.46 -8.54
C ALA A 43 30.40 -16.17 -7.64
N GLY A 44 30.75 -16.47 -6.38
CA GLY A 44 30.02 -17.33 -5.44
C GLY A 44 29.37 -16.62 -4.26
N GLY A 45 29.50 -15.30 -4.12
CA GLY A 45 28.94 -14.55 -2.98
C GLY A 45 27.41 -14.65 -2.88
N ILE A 46 26.71 -14.54 -4.03
CA ILE A 46 25.25 -14.71 -4.10
C ILE A 46 24.86 -16.16 -3.80
N SER A 47 25.63 -17.14 -4.28
CA SER A 47 25.35 -18.56 -4.03
C SER A 47 25.49 -18.92 -2.55
N THR A 48 26.49 -18.39 -1.83
CA THR A 48 26.64 -18.63 -0.39
C THR A 48 25.57 -17.91 0.42
N ALA A 49 25.30 -16.63 0.16
CA ALA A 49 24.28 -15.88 0.87
C ALA A 49 22.86 -16.44 0.64
N ALA A 50 22.51 -16.76 -0.61
CA ALA A 50 21.25 -17.42 -0.97
C ALA A 50 21.10 -18.79 -0.28
N HIS A 51 22.17 -19.57 -0.23
CA HIS A 51 22.16 -20.84 0.47
C HIS A 51 21.91 -20.67 1.98
N THR A 52 22.61 -19.73 2.63
CA THR A 52 22.44 -19.45 4.06
C THR A 52 21.03 -19.00 4.41
N ILE A 53 20.46 -18.05 3.64
CA ILE A 53 19.11 -17.54 3.92
C ILE A 53 18.04 -18.61 3.67
N ASN A 54 18.22 -19.48 2.68
CA ASN A 54 17.34 -20.63 2.46
C ASN A 54 17.39 -21.64 3.61
N LEU A 55 18.59 -21.98 4.11
CA LEU A 55 18.71 -22.89 5.25
C LEU A 55 17.98 -22.34 6.47
N ARG A 56 18.08 -21.02 6.71
CA ARG A 56 17.33 -20.33 7.76
C ARG A 56 15.82 -20.44 7.52
N MET A 57 15.36 -20.11 6.32
CA MET A 57 13.94 -20.20 5.94
C MET A 57 13.39 -21.62 6.17
N GLN A 58 14.12 -22.66 5.77
CA GLN A 58 13.72 -24.05 5.99
C GLN A 58 13.68 -24.44 7.48
N HIS A 59 14.60 -23.93 8.29
CA HIS A 59 14.57 -24.11 9.74
C HIS A 59 13.35 -23.45 10.36
N ASP A 60 13.08 -22.19 10.02
CA ASP A 60 11.97 -21.43 10.61
C ASP A 60 10.60 -21.94 10.17
N LEU A 61 10.47 -22.37 8.90
CA LEU A 61 9.24 -23.02 8.43
C LEU A 61 8.93 -24.32 9.20
N ARG A 62 9.96 -25.12 9.54
CA ARG A 62 9.77 -26.31 10.39
C ARG A 62 9.31 -25.92 11.79
N ARG A 63 9.98 -24.94 12.41
CA ARG A 63 9.60 -24.42 13.72
C ARG A 63 8.17 -23.90 13.75
N LEU A 64 7.72 -23.18 12.72
CA LEU A 64 6.34 -22.69 12.62
C LEU A 64 5.32 -23.81 12.40
N LYS A 65 5.70 -24.88 11.69
CA LYS A 65 4.84 -26.06 11.47
C LYS A 65 4.53 -26.81 12.77
N ASP A 66 5.47 -26.85 13.71
CA ASP A 66 5.30 -27.52 15.00
C ASP A 66 4.37 -26.76 15.97
N ILE A 67 4.07 -25.49 15.68
CA ILE A 67 3.18 -24.66 16.50
C ILE A 67 1.73 -24.83 16.03
N LYS A 68 0.88 -25.38 16.90
CA LYS A 68 -0.55 -25.58 16.61
C LYS A 68 -1.39 -24.30 16.66
N SER A 69 -1.11 -23.42 17.64
CA SER A 69 -1.87 -22.17 17.84
C SER A 69 -1.53 -21.15 16.76
N VAL A 70 -2.56 -20.64 16.06
CA VAL A 70 -2.39 -19.59 15.05
C VAL A 70 -1.83 -18.32 15.69
N ALA A 71 -2.37 -17.88 16.83
CA ALA A 71 -1.90 -16.70 17.54
C ALA A 71 -0.42 -16.82 17.95
N ASN A 72 -0.01 -17.99 18.46
CA ASN A 72 1.40 -18.21 18.82
C ASN A 72 2.29 -18.25 17.57
N ARG A 73 1.80 -18.79 16.45
CA ARG A 73 2.54 -18.80 15.18
C ARG A 73 2.76 -17.37 14.68
N VAL A 74 1.74 -16.50 14.75
CA VAL A 74 1.86 -15.08 14.43
C VAL A 74 2.88 -14.39 15.33
N ALA A 75 2.83 -14.62 16.65
CA ALA A 75 3.80 -14.07 17.58
C ALA A 75 5.25 -14.49 17.25
N VAL A 76 5.47 -15.76 16.87
CA VAL A 76 6.80 -16.24 16.47
C VAL A 76 7.25 -15.66 15.13
N LYS A 77 6.35 -15.49 14.14
CA LYS A 77 6.69 -14.78 12.90
C LYS A 77 7.18 -13.37 13.20
N HIS A 78 6.53 -12.65 14.10
CA HIS A 78 6.92 -11.29 14.50
C HIS A 78 8.35 -11.23 15.07
N THR A 79 8.80 -12.25 15.79
CA THR A 79 10.19 -12.28 16.31
C THR A 79 11.23 -12.63 15.25
N MET A 80 10.85 -13.40 14.22
CA MET A 80 11.77 -13.89 13.18
C MET A 80 11.90 -12.93 11.99
N ILE A 81 10.84 -12.18 11.65
CA ILE A 81 10.75 -11.48 10.37
C ILE A 81 11.90 -10.49 10.12
N GLY A 82 12.43 -9.87 11.19
CA GLY A 82 13.55 -8.95 11.12
C GLY A 82 14.85 -9.58 10.60
N GLU A 83 15.00 -10.89 10.74
CA GLU A 83 16.16 -11.65 10.28
C GLU A 83 16.29 -11.75 8.75
N TYR A 84 15.20 -11.47 8.02
CA TYR A 84 15.13 -11.53 6.56
C TYR A 84 15.13 -10.14 5.91
N ARG A 85 15.18 -9.08 6.73
CA ARG A 85 15.09 -7.69 6.27
C ARG A 85 16.14 -7.37 5.21
N ALA A 86 17.41 -7.55 5.54
CA ALA A 86 18.52 -7.21 4.64
C ALA A 86 18.46 -7.98 3.31
N TRP A 87 18.01 -9.23 3.31
CA TRP A 87 17.83 -10.02 2.09
C TRP A 87 16.72 -9.42 1.21
N CYS A 88 15.55 -9.17 1.80
CA CYS A 88 14.42 -8.61 1.09
C CYS A 88 14.70 -7.18 0.58
N ASP A 89 15.37 -6.34 1.37
CA ASP A 89 15.74 -4.97 0.98
C ASP A 89 16.68 -4.96 -0.22
N GLY A 90 17.66 -5.89 -0.26
CA GLY A 90 18.53 -6.04 -1.42
C GLY A 90 17.78 -6.43 -2.70
N LEU A 91 16.75 -7.27 -2.60
CA LEU A 91 15.91 -7.64 -3.74
C LEU A 91 14.99 -6.50 -4.19
N LEU A 92 14.42 -5.76 -3.24
CA LEU A 92 13.62 -4.57 -3.54
C LEU A 92 14.45 -3.53 -4.30
N GLU A 93 15.65 -3.22 -3.80
CA GLU A 93 16.56 -2.26 -4.43
C GLU A 93 16.98 -2.69 -5.85
N ALA A 94 17.32 -3.98 -6.01
CA ALA A 94 17.60 -4.54 -7.33
C ALA A 94 16.40 -4.44 -8.28
N GLY A 95 15.18 -4.65 -7.78
CA GLY A 95 13.94 -4.54 -8.56
C GLY A 95 13.56 -3.10 -8.92
N HIS A 96 13.89 -2.11 -8.10
CA HIS A 96 13.60 -0.69 -8.39
C HIS A 96 14.29 -0.20 -9.66
N SER A 97 15.52 -0.66 -9.88
CA SER A 97 16.31 -0.30 -11.07
C SER A 97 16.01 -1.18 -12.29
N ALA A 98 15.20 -2.23 -12.14
CA ALA A 98 14.89 -3.17 -13.20
C ALA A 98 13.56 -2.84 -13.91
N ASP A 99 13.48 -3.23 -15.18
CA ASP A 99 12.22 -3.21 -15.93
C ASP A 99 11.19 -4.17 -15.32
N ARG A 100 9.91 -3.96 -15.66
CA ARG A 100 8.83 -4.87 -15.26
C ARG A 100 9.07 -6.26 -15.87
N GLY A 101 8.73 -7.30 -15.11
CA GLY A 101 8.84 -8.69 -15.53
C GLY A 101 9.86 -9.49 -14.73
N ALA A 102 10.00 -10.76 -15.09
CA ALA A 102 10.79 -11.73 -14.36
C ALA A 102 12.26 -11.30 -14.18
N LEU A 103 12.73 -11.32 -12.94
CA LEU A 103 14.12 -11.09 -12.57
C LEU A 103 14.94 -12.38 -12.67
N ALA A 104 16.27 -12.24 -12.71
CA ALA A 104 17.18 -13.37 -12.67
C ALA A 104 17.02 -14.15 -11.35
N PRO A 105 17.04 -15.50 -11.36
CA PRO A 105 16.92 -16.30 -10.16
C PRO A 105 18.03 -15.98 -9.15
N THR A 106 17.62 -15.76 -7.91
CA THR A 106 18.52 -15.46 -6.79
C THR A 106 19.04 -16.74 -6.13
N GLY A 107 18.39 -17.87 -6.42
CA GLY A 107 18.62 -19.15 -5.73
C GLY A 107 17.93 -19.24 -4.37
N ALA A 108 17.27 -18.17 -3.91
CA ALA A 108 16.44 -18.13 -2.70
C ALA A 108 15.13 -17.37 -2.95
N ASP A 109 14.54 -17.62 -4.13
CA ASP A 109 13.40 -16.86 -4.67
C ASP A 109 12.13 -17.01 -3.84
N GLU A 110 12.02 -18.06 -3.03
CA GLU A 110 10.88 -18.28 -2.13
C GLU A 110 10.91 -17.41 -0.86
N VAL A 111 12.04 -16.79 -0.53
CA VAL A 111 12.20 -16.05 0.75
C VAL A 111 11.31 -14.81 0.76
N LEU A 112 11.43 -13.94 -0.24
CA LEU A 112 10.67 -12.69 -0.31
C LEU A 112 9.14 -12.90 -0.28
N PRO A 113 8.53 -13.74 -1.14
CA PRO A 113 7.09 -13.99 -1.09
C PRO A 113 6.65 -14.68 0.22
N THR A 114 7.52 -15.46 0.87
CA THR A 114 7.21 -15.99 2.21
C THR A 114 7.12 -14.88 3.25
N ILE A 115 8.07 -13.94 3.23
CA ILE A 115 8.11 -12.81 4.16
C ILE A 115 6.97 -11.83 3.90
N MET A 116 6.56 -11.64 2.64
CA MET A 116 5.35 -10.89 2.29
C MET A 116 4.11 -11.45 3.02
N VAL A 117 3.89 -12.77 2.96
CA VAL A 117 2.76 -13.40 3.66
C VAL A 117 2.90 -13.25 5.17
N TRP A 118 4.10 -13.40 5.73
CA TRP A 118 4.31 -13.21 7.17
C TRP A 118 4.08 -11.76 7.62
N ALA A 119 4.41 -10.77 6.79
CA ALA A 119 4.11 -9.37 7.06
C ALA A 119 2.59 -9.14 7.12
N ILE A 120 1.82 -9.76 6.22
CA ILE A 120 0.35 -9.75 6.27
C ILE A 120 -0.16 -10.41 7.57
N ASP A 121 0.36 -11.60 7.92
CA ASP A 121 -0.06 -12.35 9.11
C ASP A 121 0.09 -11.55 10.41
N ILE A 122 1.16 -10.75 10.53
CA ILE A 122 1.46 -9.94 11.73
C ILE A 122 0.85 -8.54 11.68
N GLY A 123 0.26 -8.14 10.54
CA GLY A 123 -0.30 -6.81 10.34
C GLY A 123 0.72 -5.70 10.07
N ASP A 124 1.93 -6.04 9.61
CA ASP A 124 2.90 -5.06 9.11
C ASP A 124 2.54 -4.69 7.65
N TRP A 125 1.50 -3.88 7.50
CA TRP A 125 0.92 -3.55 6.20
C TRP A 125 1.87 -2.78 5.29
N SER A 126 2.67 -1.88 5.87
CA SER A 126 3.65 -1.10 5.10
C SER A 126 4.65 -2.04 4.42
N ARG A 127 5.20 -3.01 5.18
CA ARG A 127 6.15 -3.97 4.61
C ARG A 127 5.47 -4.96 3.68
N ALA A 128 4.27 -5.42 4.03
CA ALA A 128 3.50 -6.34 3.19
C ALA A 128 3.25 -5.76 1.79
N LEU A 129 2.81 -4.51 1.72
CA LEU A 129 2.48 -3.85 0.44
C LEU A 129 3.72 -3.53 -0.39
N GLU A 130 4.83 -3.16 0.23
CA GLU A 130 6.12 -2.98 -0.44
C GLU A 130 6.57 -4.29 -1.14
N LEU A 131 6.54 -5.40 -0.41
CA LEU A 131 6.91 -6.71 -0.94
C LEU A 131 5.89 -7.22 -1.98
N ALA A 132 4.60 -6.99 -1.76
CA ALA A 132 3.54 -7.32 -2.72
C ALA A 132 3.70 -6.58 -4.05
N GLY A 133 4.06 -5.29 -4.00
CA GLY A 133 4.37 -4.50 -5.18
C GLY A 133 5.51 -5.10 -5.99
N HIS A 134 6.59 -5.52 -5.33
CA HIS A 134 7.70 -6.20 -5.99
C HIS A 134 7.29 -7.55 -6.59
N VAL A 135 6.56 -8.37 -5.83
CA VAL A 135 6.08 -9.69 -6.29
C VAL A 135 5.25 -9.56 -7.56
N LEU A 136 4.31 -8.62 -7.60
CA LEU A 136 3.43 -8.41 -8.75
C LEU A 136 4.13 -7.72 -9.93
N ARG A 137 5.09 -6.83 -9.67
CA ARG A 137 5.85 -6.13 -10.72
C ARG A 137 6.81 -7.04 -11.46
N HIS A 138 7.36 -8.03 -10.76
CA HIS A 138 8.41 -8.90 -11.29
C HIS A 138 8.00 -10.37 -11.45
N ASP A 139 6.69 -10.63 -11.47
CA ASP A 139 6.10 -11.96 -11.66
C ASP A 139 6.72 -13.03 -10.72
N VAL A 140 7.03 -12.63 -9.48
CA VAL A 140 7.68 -13.52 -8.50
C VAL A 140 6.72 -14.64 -8.12
N ALA A 141 7.13 -15.87 -8.38
CA ALA A 141 6.33 -17.04 -8.05
C ALA A 141 6.16 -17.20 -6.54
N LEU A 142 4.96 -17.58 -6.11
CA LEU A 142 4.74 -17.99 -4.73
C LEU A 142 5.33 -19.39 -4.48
N PRO A 143 5.78 -19.68 -3.25
CA PRO A 143 6.18 -21.03 -2.85
C PRO A 143 5.08 -22.06 -3.12
N ALA A 144 5.46 -23.28 -3.54
CA ALA A 144 4.52 -24.33 -4.00
C ALA A 144 3.43 -24.75 -2.98
N ARG A 145 3.60 -24.40 -1.70
CA ARG A 145 2.58 -24.61 -0.65
C ARG A 145 1.36 -23.70 -0.78
N TYR A 146 1.50 -22.57 -1.46
CA TYR A 146 0.39 -21.67 -1.79
C TYR A 146 -0.23 -22.12 -3.12
N LYS A 147 -1.55 -22.28 -3.12
CA LYS A 147 -2.30 -22.78 -4.29
C LYS A 147 -2.90 -21.67 -5.15
N ARG A 148 -2.83 -20.43 -4.67
CA ARG A 148 -3.34 -19.23 -5.38
C ARG A 148 -2.19 -18.57 -6.12
N ASP A 149 -2.52 -17.86 -7.20
CA ASP A 149 -1.60 -16.91 -7.81
C ASP A 149 -1.30 -15.74 -6.84
N PRO A 150 -0.21 -14.98 -7.05
CA PRO A 150 0.18 -13.91 -6.13
C PRO A 150 -0.91 -12.87 -5.87
N ALA A 151 -1.57 -12.39 -6.93
CA ALA A 151 -2.56 -11.33 -6.81
C ALA A 151 -3.79 -11.79 -6.04
N THR A 152 -4.31 -12.98 -6.36
CA THR A 152 -5.43 -13.57 -5.62
C THR A 152 -5.09 -13.77 -4.15
N LEU A 153 -3.89 -14.27 -3.83
CA LEU A 153 -3.47 -14.47 -2.43
C LEU A 153 -3.44 -13.13 -1.68
N ILE A 154 -2.79 -12.11 -2.23
CA ILE A 154 -2.66 -10.79 -1.59
C ILE A 154 -4.05 -10.20 -1.29
N VAL A 155 -4.96 -10.27 -2.26
CA VAL A 155 -6.32 -9.74 -2.10
C VAL A 155 -7.10 -10.51 -1.04
N GLU A 156 -7.08 -11.86 -1.08
CA GLU A 156 -7.80 -12.68 -0.11
C GLU A 156 -7.29 -12.43 1.31
N GLU A 157 -5.99 -12.49 1.54
CA GLU A 157 -5.43 -12.37 2.89
C GLU A 157 -5.69 -10.99 3.50
N VAL A 158 -5.53 -9.91 2.72
CA VAL A 158 -5.78 -8.54 3.20
C VAL A 158 -7.28 -8.28 3.41
N ALA A 159 -8.14 -8.70 2.47
CA ALA A 159 -9.57 -8.53 2.61
C ALA A 159 -10.14 -9.33 3.79
N GLU A 160 -9.66 -10.56 4.01
CA GLU A 160 -10.09 -11.38 5.15
C GLU A 160 -9.59 -10.81 6.49
N ALA A 161 -8.37 -10.28 6.54
CA ALA A 161 -7.87 -9.56 7.72
C ALA A 161 -8.74 -8.35 8.04
N ALA A 162 -9.08 -7.53 7.05
CA ALA A 162 -9.96 -6.38 7.22
C ALA A 162 -11.36 -6.78 7.68
N MET A 163 -11.98 -7.76 7.01
CA MET A 163 -13.32 -8.25 7.38
C MET A 163 -13.35 -8.81 8.81
N LYS A 164 -12.28 -9.47 9.27
CA LYS A 164 -12.18 -9.95 10.66
C LYS A 164 -12.13 -8.80 11.66
N VAL A 165 -11.35 -7.76 11.38
CA VAL A 165 -11.26 -6.54 12.23
C VAL A 165 -12.61 -5.81 12.26
N GLN A 166 -13.23 -5.64 11.09
CA GLN A 166 -14.53 -4.99 10.91
C GLN A 166 -15.67 -5.73 11.61
N ALA A 167 -15.69 -7.06 11.56
CA ALA A 167 -16.66 -7.88 12.27
C ALA A 167 -16.58 -7.71 13.80
N GLY A 168 -15.40 -7.36 14.31
CA GLY A 168 -15.20 -6.97 15.71
C GLY A 168 -15.59 -5.52 16.03
N GLY A 169 -16.13 -4.77 15.07
CA GLY A 169 -16.50 -3.36 15.22
C GLY A 169 -15.34 -2.37 15.10
N ASN A 170 -14.12 -2.85 14.89
CA ASN A 170 -12.92 -2.02 14.79
C ASN A 170 -12.70 -1.50 13.37
N ALA A 171 -11.96 -0.39 13.25
CA ALA A 171 -11.55 0.16 11.98
C ALA A 171 -10.31 -0.58 11.43
N PHE A 172 -10.29 -0.80 10.12
CA PHE A 172 -9.12 -1.23 9.38
C PHE A 172 -8.54 -0.04 8.58
N PRO A 173 -7.21 0.05 8.37
CA PRO A 173 -6.62 1.12 7.57
C PRO A 173 -7.15 1.11 6.13
N LEU A 174 -7.97 2.10 5.76
CA LEU A 174 -8.58 2.20 4.42
C LEU A 174 -7.52 2.34 3.32
N ASP A 175 -6.45 3.07 3.60
CA ASP A 175 -5.32 3.29 2.69
C ASP A 175 -4.62 1.99 2.29
N VAL A 176 -4.59 0.99 3.18
CA VAL A 176 -4.06 -0.35 2.88
C VAL A 176 -4.94 -1.06 1.86
N LEU A 177 -6.27 -0.98 2.02
CA LEU A 177 -7.22 -1.60 1.10
C LEU A 177 -7.20 -0.94 -0.29
N GLU A 178 -7.15 0.39 -0.34
CA GLU A 178 -7.04 1.16 -1.58
C GLU A 178 -5.72 0.88 -2.30
N GLN A 179 -4.62 0.72 -1.58
CA GLN A 179 -3.34 0.32 -2.16
C GLN A 179 -3.40 -1.09 -2.76
N VAL A 180 -4.03 -2.07 -2.09
CA VAL A 180 -4.24 -3.41 -2.67
C VAL A 180 -5.10 -3.32 -3.93
N GLU A 181 -6.20 -2.57 -3.90
CA GLU A 181 -7.06 -2.38 -5.08
C GLU A 181 -6.28 -1.81 -6.27
N ALA A 182 -5.43 -0.81 -6.02
CA ALA A 182 -4.57 -0.22 -7.04
C ALA A 182 -3.51 -1.20 -7.57
N LEU A 183 -2.89 -2.00 -6.68
CA LEU A 183 -1.87 -2.98 -7.05
C LEU A 183 -2.40 -4.06 -7.99
N VAL A 184 -3.67 -4.45 -7.83
CA VAL A 184 -4.30 -5.53 -8.61
C VAL A 184 -5.29 -5.02 -9.66
N ALA A 185 -5.25 -3.72 -9.96
CA ALA A 185 -6.09 -3.13 -10.98
C ALA A 185 -5.85 -3.80 -12.35
N GLY A 186 -6.91 -4.33 -12.96
CA GLY A 186 -6.85 -5.03 -14.24
C GLY A 186 -6.29 -6.46 -14.20
N VAL A 187 -5.95 -6.99 -13.02
CA VAL A 187 -5.55 -8.40 -12.87
C VAL A 187 -6.79 -9.29 -12.83
N ASP A 188 -6.81 -10.34 -13.65
CA ASP A 188 -7.87 -11.33 -13.67
C ASP A 188 -7.87 -12.17 -12.38
N MET A 189 -9.04 -12.35 -11.78
CA MET A 189 -9.24 -13.13 -10.56
C MET A 189 -10.72 -13.47 -10.40
N HIS A 190 -11.02 -14.48 -9.57
CA HIS A 190 -12.40 -14.85 -9.27
C HIS A 190 -13.18 -13.67 -8.69
N ASP A 191 -14.42 -13.46 -9.17
CA ASP A 191 -15.30 -12.37 -8.75
C ASP A 191 -15.51 -12.34 -7.23
N GLU A 192 -15.58 -13.49 -6.57
CA GLU A 192 -15.72 -13.59 -5.12
C GLU A 192 -14.55 -12.91 -4.38
N VAL A 193 -13.32 -13.05 -4.88
CA VAL A 193 -12.11 -12.48 -4.28
C VAL A 193 -12.15 -10.95 -4.39
N ARG A 194 -12.45 -10.45 -5.60
CA ARG A 194 -12.61 -9.02 -5.85
C ARG A 194 -13.75 -8.42 -5.01
N ALA A 195 -14.88 -9.12 -4.92
CA ALA A 195 -16.03 -8.69 -4.13
C ALA A 195 -15.70 -8.54 -2.63
N LYS A 196 -14.86 -9.42 -2.06
CA LYS A 196 -14.41 -9.31 -0.66
C LYS A 196 -13.63 -8.01 -0.42
N LEU A 197 -12.71 -7.64 -1.32
CA LEU A 197 -11.95 -6.39 -1.21
C LEU A 197 -12.84 -5.15 -1.30
N LEU A 198 -13.72 -5.09 -2.30
CA LEU A 198 -14.66 -3.97 -2.47
C LEU A 198 -15.61 -3.85 -1.27
N LYS A 199 -16.05 -4.98 -0.70
CA LYS A 199 -16.82 -4.99 0.55
C LYS A 199 -16.05 -4.39 1.72
N ALA A 200 -14.77 -4.76 1.88
CA ALA A 200 -13.92 -4.24 2.95
C ALA A 200 -13.73 -2.72 2.80
N ILE A 201 -13.44 -2.23 1.58
CA ILE A 201 -13.30 -0.80 1.27
C ILE A 201 -14.59 -0.05 1.59
N GLY A 202 -15.73 -0.52 1.05
CA GLY A 202 -17.03 0.10 1.28
C GLY A 202 -17.43 0.14 2.75
N THR A 203 -16.98 -0.84 3.55
CA THR A 203 -17.23 -0.87 5.00
C THR A 203 -16.43 0.17 5.77
N GLU A 204 -15.16 0.41 5.43
CA GLU A 204 -14.39 1.49 6.06
C GLU A 204 -14.88 2.88 5.64
N LEU A 205 -15.25 3.06 4.36
CA LEU A 205 -15.86 4.30 3.89
C LEU A 205 -17.15 4.61 4.65
N ALA A 206 -18.01 3.59 4.83
CA ALA A 206 -19.25 3.71 5.60
C ALA A 206 -18.99 4.12 7.05
N ARG A 207 -17.94 3.60 7.68
CA ARG A 207 -17.56 3.95 9.05
C ARG A 207 -17.15 5.42 9.20
N GLY A 208 -16.55 6.02 8.17
CA GLY A 208 -16.17 7.43 8.17
C GLY A 208 -17.35 8.40 8.06
N VAL A 209 -18.55 7.94 7.69
CA VAL A 209 -19.71 8.80 7.47
C VAL A 209 -20.16 9.50 8.77
N ASP A 210 -20.17 8.77 9.89
CA ASP A 210 -20.73 9.27 11.17
C ASP A 210 -19.89 10.36 11.83
N SER A 211 -18.59 10.44 11.51
CA SER A 211 -17.63 11.39 12.10
C SER A 211 -17.27 12.56 11.19
N ALA A 212 -17.83 12.61 9.97
CA ALA A 212 -17.47 13.57 8.94
C ALA A 212 -18.36 14.83 8.94
N SER A 213 -17.86 15.91 8.34
CA SER A 213 -18.69 17.08 8.01
C SER A 213 -19.84 16.67 7.06
N ALA A 214 -20.93 17.45 6.97
CA ALA A 214 -22.07 17.07 6.14
C ALA A 214 -21.71 16.82 4.66
N ASP A 215 -20.84 17.66 4.08
CA ASP A 215 -20.39 17.50 2.69
C ASP A 215 -19.43 16.31 2.53
N ASP A 216 -18.59 16.04 3.53
CA ASP A 216 -17.70 14.88 3.54
C ASP A 216 -18.47 13.57 3.75
N ALA A 217 -19.44 13.56 4.67
CA ALA A 217 -20.32 12.43 4.95
C ALA A 217 -21.12 12.03 3.71
N ARG A 218 -21.60 13.03 2.94
CA ARG A 218 -22.28 12.79 1.66
C ARG A 218 -21.37 12.07 0.67
N ARG A 219 -20.14 12.57 0.49
CA ARG A 219 -19.16 11.96 -0.41
C ARG A 219 -18.83 10.53 0.03
N LEU A 220 -18.51 10.34 1.32
CA LEU A 220 -18.18 9.03 1.88
C LEU A 220 -19.32 8.03 1.73
N ALA A 221 -20.57 8.46 1.95
CA ALA A 221 -21.73 7.59 1.77
C ALA A 221 -21.91 7.19 0.29
N MET A 222 -21.73 8.12 -0.65
CA MET A 222 -21.78 7.82 -2.08
C MET A 222 -20.68 6.84 -2.50
N ASP A 223 -19.44 7.08 -2.07
CA ASP A 223 -18.29 6.22 -2.38
C ASP A 223 -18.47 4.82 -1.76
N ALA A 224 -18.96 4.74 -0.52
CA ALA A 224 -19.29 3.48 0.15
C ALA A 224 -20.37 2.70 -0.61
N ILE A 225 -21.48 3.35 -1.01
CA ILE A 225 -22.55 2.72 -1.79
C ILE A 225 -22.01 2.20 -3.12
N ALA A 226 -21.16 2.96 -3.82
CA ALA A 226 -20.57 2.55 -5.08
C ALA A 226 -19.72 1.28 -4.91
N GLN A 227 -18.84 1.26 -3.92
CA GLN A 227 -17.97 0.11 -3.61
C GLN A 227 -18.77 -1.14 -3.21
N LEU A 228 -19.74 -1.00 -2.30
CA LEU A 228 -20.59 -2.11 -1.88
C LEU A 228 -21.49 -2.61 -3.02
N SER A 229 -22.00 -1.72 -3.88
CA SER A 229 -22.81 -2.11 -5.03
C SER A 229 -21.98 -2.87 -6.06
N ALA A 230 -20.74 -2.45 -6.30
CA ALA A 230 -19.81 -3.19 -7.16
C ALA A 230 -19.49 -4.57 -6.57
N ALA A 231 -19.26 -4.68 -5.25
CA ALA A 231 -19.11 -5.96 -4.58
C ALA A 231 -20.33 -6.88 -4.77
N GLN A 232 -21.54 -6.32 -4.60
CA GLN A 232 -22.80 -7.04 -4.75
C GLN A 232 -23.06 -7.52 -6.18
N ALA A 233 -22.64 -6.75 -7.18
CA ALA A 233 -22.76 -7.10 -8.59
C ALA A 233 -21.84 -8.26 -8.97
N LEU A 234 -20.63 -8.31 -8.39
CA LEU A 234 -19.68 -9.40 -8.61
C LEU A 234 -20.08 -10.68 -7.87
N HIS A 235 -20.61 -10.58 -6.65
CA HIS A 235 -20.97 -11.75 -5.87
C HIS A 235 -22.24 -11.53 -5.05
N ASP A 236 -23.35 -12.16 -5.45
CA ASP A 236 -24.66 -11.91 -4.81
C ASP A 236 -24.67 -12.24 -3.30
N ARG A 237 -23.89 -13.24 -2.89
CA ARG A 237 -23.79 -13.71 -1.49
C ARG A 237 -22.72 -12.99 -0.67
N VAL A 238 -22.15 -11.88 -1.16
CA VAL A 238 -21.14 -11.08 -0.43
C VAL A 238 -21.71 -10.43 0.84
N GLY A 239 -23.04 -10.25 0.92
CA GLY A 239 -23.76 -9.90 2.16
C GLY A 239 -23.77 -8.41 2.50
N VAL A 240 -23.85 -7.51 1.51
CA VAL A 240 -23.78 -6.04 1.70
C VAL A 240 -25.11 -5.32 1.51
N LYS A 241 -26.17 -6.01 1.05
CA LYS A 241 -27.50 -5.41 0.76
C LYS A 241 -28.06 -4.57 1.91
N THR A 242 -27.95 -5.04 3.15
CA THR A 242 -28.44 -4.31 4.33
C THR A 242 -27.65 -3.03 4.57
N GLN A 243 -26.33 -3.08 4.41
CA GLN A 243 -25.45 -1.93 4.60
C GLN A 243 -25.68 -0.86 3.53
N ILE A 244 -25.88 -1.27 2.27
CA ILE A 244 -26.26 -0.36 1.17
C ILE A 244 -27.55 0.39 1.52
N ARG A 245 -28.61 -0.33 1.90
CA ARG A 245 -29.91 0.29 2.28
C ARG A 245 -29.78 1.26 3.45
N ALA A 246 -28.94 0.94 4.43
CA ALA A 246 -28.68 1.83 5.56
C ALA A 246 -27.98 3.12 5.11
N LEU A 247 -26.96 3.00 4.25
CA LEU A 247 -26.24 4.15 3.69
C LEU A 247 -27.11 5.03 2.79
N GLU A 248 -27.98 4.43 1.96
CA GLU A 248 -28.94 5.17 1.13
C GLU A 248 -29.90 6.00 2.00
N LYS A 249 -30.37 5.43 3.10
CA LYS A 249 -31.19 6.14 4.08
C LYS A 249 -30.40 7.31 4.70
N THR A 250 -29.18 7.07 5.17
CA THR A 250 -28.31 8.12 5.72
C THR A 250 -28.08 9.23 4.70
N LEU A 251 -27.76 8.89 3.45
CA LEU A 251 -27.51 9.85 2.37
C LEU A 251 -28.73 10.74 2.08
N SER A 252 -29.94 10.17 2.13
CA SER A 252 -31.19 10.93 1.96
C SER A 252 -31.53 11.84 3.14
N ALA A 253 -31.04 11.51 4.34
CA ALA A 253 -31.23 12.31 5.55
C ALA A 253 -30.21 13.45 5.70
N LEU A 254 -29.09 13.42 4.96
CA LEU A 254 -28.08 14.48 4.99
C LEU A 254 -28.62 15.79 4.40
N PRO A 255 -28.33 16.94 5.02
CA PRO A 255 -28.78 18.25 4.55
C PRO A 255 -28.24 18.55 3.15
N ALA A 256 -29.00 19.31 2.35
CA ALA A 256 -28.63 19.64 0.97
C ALA A 256 -27.17 20.15 0.90
N PRO A 257 -26.40 19.78 -0.14
CA PRO A 257 -25.02 20.17 -0.27
C PRO A 257 -24.92 21.70 -0.18
N THR A 258 -23.96 22.18 0.62
CA THR A 258 -23.73 23.62 0.71
C THR A 258 -23.38 24.09 -0.70
N PRO A 259 -24.16 24.99 -1.33
CA PRO A 259 -23.83 25.45 -2.67
C PRO A 259 -22.43 26.05 -2.63
N ALA A 260 -21.57 25.59 -3.54
CA ALA A 260 -20.24 26.18 -3.69
C ALA A 260 -20.44 27.67 -3.91
N ARG A 261 -19.94 28.50 -2.99
CA ARG A 261 -19.97 29.95 -3.15
C ARG A 261 -19.32 30.25 -4.51
N PRO A 262 -20.01 30.93 -5.43
CA PRO A 262 -19.43 31.30 -6.71
C PRO A 262 -18.07 31.96 -6.49
N LEU A 263 -17.07 31.64 -7.32
CA LEU A 263 -15.73 32.27 -7.24
C LEU A 263 -15.83 33.80 -7.19
N GLN A 264 -16.81 34.37 -7.91
CA GLN A 264 -17.11 35.80 -7.90
C GLN A 264 -17.52 36.35 -6.53
N GLU A 265 -18.21 35.57 -5.69
CA GLU A 265 -18.58 35.99 -4.33
C GLU A 265 -17.40 35.86 -3.37
N LEU A 266 -16.53 34.86 -3.56
CA LEU A 266 -15.27 34.75 -2.85
C LEU A 266 -14.31 35.88 -3.22
N GLU A 267 -14.19 36.21 -4.51
CA GLU A 267 -13.40 37.33 -5.01
C GLU A 267 -13.92 38.67 -4.49
N ARG A 268 -15.24 38.88 -4.46
CA ARG A 268 -15.86 40.08 -3.87
C ARG A 268 -15.64 40.16 -2.36
N ALA A 269 -15.74 39.04 -1.65
CA ALA A 269 -15.49 39.00 -0.21
C ALA A 269 -14.02 39.29 0.12
N VAL A 270 -13.09 38.75 -0.67
CA VAL A 270 -11.65 39.04 -0.54
C VAL A 270 -11.35 40.51 -0.88
N GLY A 271 -11.92 41.04 -1.95
CA GLY A 271 -11.77 42.46 -2.32
C GLY A 271 -12.35 43.42 -1.28
N ALA A 272 -13.48 43.07 -0.65
CA ALA A 272 -14.08 43.87 0.42
C ALA A 272 -13.25 43.83 1.73
N LEU A 273 -12.58 42.72 2.02
CA LEU A 273 -11.64 42.61 3.14
C LEU A 273 -10.38 43.45 2.90
N GLN A 274 -9.87 43.50 1.67
CA GLN A 274 -8.71 44.31 1.28
C GLN A 274 -9.00 45.82 1.34
N SER A 275 -10.18 46.25 0.87
CA SER A 275 -10.56 47.68 0.93
C SER A 275 -10.82 48.16 2.36
N ALA A 276 -11.32 47.29 3.24
CA ALA A 276 -11.51 47.61 4.66
C ALA A 276 -10.17 47.80 5.41
N THR A 277 -9.10 47.09 5.01
CA THR A 277 -7.75 47.29 5.58
C THR A 277 -7.06 48.55 5.05
N ASP A 278 -7.31 48.92 3.79
CA ASP A 278 -6.73 50.15 3.21
C ASP A 278 -7.36 51.42 3.79
N THR A 279 -8.65 51.39 4.11
CA THR A 279 -9.36 52.55 4.69
C THR A 279 -8.95 52.82 6.15
N ALA A 280 -8.36 51.84 6.85
CA ALA A 280 -7.85 52.01 8.21
C ALA A 280 -6.43 52.60 8.28
N GLY A 281 -5.72 52.69 7.14
CA GLY A 281 -4.34 53.16 7.05
C GLY A 281 -4.17 54.67 6.84
N ASP A 282 -5.23 55.39 6.46
CA ASP A 282 -5.13 56.80 6.03
C ASP A 282 -5.77 57.77 7.05
N LYS A 283 -5.23 57.77 8.28
CA LYS A 283 -5.47 58.88 9.22
C LYS A 283 -4.15 59.62 9.44
N PRO A 284 -3.91 60.77 8.79
CA PRO A 284 -2.73 61.57 9.07
C PRO A 284 -2.83 62.11 10.50
N ALA A 285 -1.76 61.90 11.28
CA ALA A 285 -1.58 62.54 12.56
C ALA A 285 -1.19 64.00 12.32
N ASP A 286 -2.11 64.91 12.66
CA ASP A 286 -1.80 66.32 12.99
C ASP A 286 -1.18 66.40 14.39
#